data_AF-A0A2R7KF07-F1
#
_entry.id   AF-A0A2R7KF07-F1
#
_cell.length_a   1.000
_cell.length_b   1.000
_cell.length_c   1.000
_cell.angle_alpha   90.00
_cell.angle_beta   90.00
_cell.angle_gamma   90.00
#
_symmetry.space_group_name_H-M   'P 1'
#
loop_
_entity.id
_entity.type
_entity.pdbx_description
1 polymer ?
#
loop_
_entity_poly.entity_id
_entity_poly.type
_entity_poly.pdbx_seq_one_letter_code
_entity_poly.pdbx_strand_id
1 'polypeptide(L)'
;MRRLLFGLAFLSLSSLGFAQKKTDYTIVRSLVKEAKEKGNMKLMDSLAQSYISNYLFKLKKEELYTKENLNFMGDFLSSEDSKAFKVFKNEPEKVNAVLGVYQAQNKIMDFINKKYLPQGDFKKMDRPDWDALEKMVSAKFGALGQEIVWGQRMVYHWILKDNWSSFAKYYVLYFQRGLKHPRYHINNISWYGVFEHVNDPKVLEFSTQVMQYALENYNQNDAACYDTYANLLYKAGHKEKAIEWEERAVKLSNNDKSIVETLEKMRNNLPTWPVVTNNL
;
A
#
# COMPACT_ATOMS: atom_id res chain seq x y z
N MET A 1 47.94 12.40 12.55
CA MET A 1 46.51 12.01 12.55
C MET A 1 45.72 12.87 13.54
N ARG A 2 45.28 14.06 13.12
CA ARG A 2 44.27 14.91 13.80
C ARG A 2 44.14 16.20 12.98
N ARG A 3 43.37 16.15 11.89
CA ARG A 3 42.93 17.31 11.09
C ARG A 3 42.01 16.78 9.98
N LEU A 4 40.78 16.40 10.33
CA LEU A 4 39.73 16.06 9.34
C LEU A 4 38.31 15.97 9.94
N LEU A 5 38.01 16.73 11.00
CA LEU A 5 36.69 16.70 11.67
C LEU A 5 35.97 18.05 11.77
N PHE A 6 36.49 19.13 11.16
CA PHE A 6 35.85 20.46 11.21
C PHE A 6 35.16 20.91 9.91
N GLY A 7 35.15 20.09 8.85
CA GLY A 7 34.59 20.46 7.54
C GLY A 7 33.09 20.19 7.33
N LEU A 8 32.44 19.36 8.16
CA LEU A 8 31.05 18.94 7.93
C LEU A 8 30.00 19.68 8.78
N ALA A 9 30.42 20.44 9.79
CA ALA A 9 29.50 21.23 10.61
C ALA A 9 29.17 22.61 9.99
N PHE A 10 30.08 23.19 9.20
CA PHE A 10 29.94 24.57 8.67
C PHE A 10 28.98 24.71 7.47
N LEU A 11 28.63 23.61 6.80
CA LEU A 11 27.60 23.60 5.75
C LEU A 11 26.17 23.45 6.30
N SER A 12 26.02 23.09 7.59
CA SER A 12 24.71 22.93 8.22
C SER A 12 24.12 24.23 8.77
N LEU A 13 24.95 25.18 9.21
CA LEU A 13 24.48 26.48 9.70
C LEU A 13 24.43 27.56 8.61
N SER A 14 25.32 27.51 7.62
CA SER A 14 25.29 28.46 6.49
C SER A 14 24.08 28.20 5.57
N SER A 15 23.64 26.95 5.39
CA SER A 15 22.42 26.63 4.64
C SER A 15 21.13 27.05 5.36
N LEU A 16 21.05 26.90 6.69
CA LEU A 16 19.92 27.42 7.48
C LEU A 16 19.87 28.95 7.50
N GLY A 17 21.02 29.63 7.59
CA GLY A 17 21.11 31.09 7.54
C GLY A 17 20.81 31.67 6.16
N PHE A 18 21.18 30.97 5.07
CA PHE A 18 20.86 31.40 3.70
C PHE A 18 19.40 31.16 3.34
N ALA A 19 18.79 30.09 3.88
CA ALA A 19 17.37 29.77 3.65
C ALA A 19 16.42 30.85 4.18
N GLN A 20 16.81 31.61 5.21
CA GLN A 20 15.90 32.57 5.85
C GLN A 20 15.82 33.94 5.15
N LYS A 21 16.69 34.27 4.19
CA LYS A 21 16.78 35.64 3.67
C LYS A 21 16.43 35.88 2.19
N LYS A 22 16.13 34.83 1.42
CA LYS A 22 15.45 34.83 0.10
C LYS A 22 15.62 33.43 -0.48
N THR A 23 14.84 32.46 0.00
CA THR A 23 14.79 31.19 -0.73
C THR A 23 14.11 31.48 -2.05
N ASP A 24 14.83 31.31 -3.16
CA ASP A 24 14.17 31.14 -4.44
C ASP A 24 13.35 29.86 -4.35
N TYR A 25 12.05 30.01 -4.14
CA TYR A 25 11.15 28.89 -3.91
C TYR A 25 10.99 28.00 -5.16
N THR A 26 11.53 28.42 -6.32
CA THR A 26 11.60 27.59 -7.52
C THR A 26 12.58 26.41 -7.39
N ILE A 27 13.63 26.54 -6.55
CA ILE A 27 14.66 25.49 -6.39
C ILE A 27 14.44 24.59 -5.16
N VAL A 28 13.51 24.92 -4.25
CA VAL A 28 13.40 24.15 -2.99
C VAL A 28 13.05 22.68 -3.22
N ARG A 29 12.23 22.38 -4.24
CA ARG A 29 11.92 20.99 -4.58
C ARG A 29 13.14 20.20 -5.06
N SER A 30 14.05 20.83 -5.82
CA SER A 30 15.30 20.16 -6.24
C SER A 30 16.24 19.95 -5.05
N LEU A 31 16.32 20.92 -4.12
CA LEU A 31 17.09 20.77 -2.89
C LEU A 31 16.55 19.66 -1.98
N VAL A 32 15.22 19.52 -1.87
CA VAL A 32 14.58 18.42 -1.15
C VAL A 32 14.94 17.07 -1.78
N LYS A 33 14.90 16.98 -3.11
CA LYS A 33 15.30 15.78 -3.87
C LYS A 33 16.78 15.46 -3.64
N GLU A 34 17.67 16.44 -3.75
CA GLU A 34 19.11 16.28 -3.52
C GLU A 34 19.41 15.81 -2.09
N ALA A 35 18.74 16.39 -1.09
CA ALA A 35 18.88 15.97 0.31
C ALA A 35 18.46 14.50 0.49
N LYS A 36 17.39 14.06 -0.18
CA LYS A 36 16.95 12.65 -0.18
C LYS A 36 17.97 11.73 -0.84
N GLU A 37 18.47 12.10 -2.02
CA GLU A 37 19.48 11.31 -2.76
C GLU A 37 20.78 11.14 -1.99
N LYS A 38 21.15 12.15 -1.20
CA LYS A 38 22.32 12.11 -0.29
C LYS A 38 22.03 11.45 1.06
N GLY A 39 20.82 10.92 1.28
CA GLY A 39 20.42 10.28 2.54
C GLY A 39 20.24 11.24 3.72
N ASN A 40 20.22 12.56 3.49
CA ASN A 40 20.06 13.56 4.55
C ASN A 40 18.57 13.83 4.84
N MET A 41 17.94 12.86 5.51
CA MET A 41 16.50 12.88 5.80
C MET A 41 16.07 14.08 6.65
N LYS A 42 16.89 14.51 7.62
CA LYS A 42 16.58 15.67 8.47
C LYS A 42 16.56 16.97 7.66
N LEU A 43 17.52 17.16 6.75
CA LEU A 43 17.56 18.33 5.87
C LEU A 43 16.39 18.30 4.88
N MET A 44 16.12 17.13 4.28
CA MET A 44 14.97 16.93 3.39
C MET A 44 13.66 17.35 4.06
N ASP A 45 13.40 16.83 5.27
CA ASP A 45 12.18 17.16 6.02
C ASP A 45 12.15 18.65 6.38
N SER A 46 13.25 19.22 6.87
CA SER A 46 13.31 20.65 7.24
C SER A 46 13.05 21.58 6.04
N LEU A 47 13.64 21.29 4.88
CA LEU A 47 13.43 22.07 3.66
C LEU A 47 11.97 21.99 3.20
N ALA A 48 11.39 20.79 3.20
CA ALA A 48 10.00 20.59 2.81
C ALA A 48 9.02 21.30 3.76
N GLN A 49 9.22 21.21 5.07
CA GLN A 49 8.36 21.90 6.05
C GLN A 49 8.46 23.42 5.93
N SER A 50 9.66 23.95 5.68
CA SER A 50 9.86 25.39 5.43
C SER A 50 9.13 25.82 4.16
N TYR A 51 9.27 25.08 3.06
CA TYR A 51 8.59 25.37 1.79
C TYR A 51 7.07 25.41 1.95
N ILE A 52 6.51 24.40 2.60
CA ILE A 52 5.07 24.30 2.82
C ILE A 52 4.58 25.49 3.66
N SER A 53 5.24 25.76 4.79
CA SER A 53 4.76 26.75 5.76
C SER A 53 5.02 28.20 5.33
N ASN A 54 6.16 28.47 4.70
CA ASN A 54 6.64 29.82 4.41
C ASN A 54 6.37 30.29 2.98
N TYR A 55 6.01 29.38 2.07
CA TYR A 55 5.68 29.69 0.69
C TYR A 55 4.30 29.17 0.27
N LEU A 56 4.08 27.84 0.26
CA LEU A 56 2.84 27.28 -0.28
C LEU A 56 1.59 27.84 0.41
N PHE A 57 1.59 27.91 1.74
CA PHE A 57 0.46 28.47 2.50
C PHE A 57 0.30 29.99 2.42
N LYS A 58 1.15 30.69 1.65
CA LYS A 58 1.00 32.12 1.33
C LYS A 58 0.47 32.35 -0.09
N LEU A 59 0.39 31.30 -0.90
CA LEU A 59 -0.18 31.37 -2.25
C LEU A 59 -1.69 31.59 -2.17
N LYS A 60 -2.27 32.09 -3.28
CA LYS A 60 -3.72 32.07 -3.44
C LYS A 60 -4.20 30.63 -3.54
N LYS A 61 -5.49 30.40 -3.27
CA LYS A 61 -6.05 29.05 -3.22
C LYS A 61 -5.88 28.32 -4.55
N GLU A 62 -6.06 29.02 -5.67
CA GLU A 62 -5.96 28.48 -7.02
C GLU A 62 -4.53 28.03 -7.34
N GLU A 63 -3.53 28.75 -6.82
CA GLU A 63 -2.11 28.43 -6.97
C GLU A 63 -1.67 27.32 -6.01
N LEU A 64 -2.27 27.25 -4.82
CA LEU A 64 -2.01 26.20 -3.83
C LEU A 64 -2.58 24.85 -4.28
N TYR A 65 -3.78 24.84 -4.87
CA TYR A 65 -4.51 23.64 -5.29
C TYR A 65 -4.12 23.17 -6.71
N THR A 66 -2.82 23.21 -7.01
CA THR A 66 -2.26 22.55 -8.21
C THR A 66 -1.86 21.12 -7.88
N LYS A 67 -1.84 20.26 -8.90
CA LYS A 67 -1.45 18.85 -8.74
C LYS A 67 -0.07 18.71 -8.13
N GLU A 68 0.87 19.55 -8.53
CA GLU A 68 2.25 19.51 -8.04
C GLU A 68 2.35 19.94 -6.56
N ASN A 69 1.65 21.01 -6.17
CA ASN A 69 1.71 21.52 -4.80
C ASN A 69 1.02 20.57 -3.82
N LEU A 70 -0.15 20.04 -4.19
CA LEU A 70 -0.85 19.06 -3.36
C LEU A 70 -0.05 17.77 -3.22
N ASN A 71 0.53 17.23 -4.29
CA ASN A 71 1.40 16.04 -4.17
C ASN A 71 2.57 16.30 -3.23
N PHE A 72 3.26 17.44 -3.38
CA PHE A 72 4.35 17.80 -2.49
C PHE A 72 3.90 17.91 -1.03
N MET A 73 2.78 18.59 -0.75
CA MET A 73 2.24 18.67 0.61
C MET A 73 1.89 17.31 1.19
N GLY A 74 1.26 16.44 0.39
CA GLY A 74 0.87 15.09 0.79
C GLY A 74 2.06 14.18 1.09
N ASP A 75 3.16 14.31 0.35
CA ASP A 75 4.39 13.52 0.57
C ASP A 75 5.13 13.92 1.86
N PHE A 76 4.88 15.13 2.36
CA PHE A 76 5.58 15.72 3.51
C PHE A 76 4.63 16.11 4.65
N LEU A 77 3.56 15.35 4.86
CA LEU A 77 2.73 15.46 6.06
C LEU A 77 3.58 15.15 7.31
N SER A 78 3.75 16.14 8.20
CA SER A 78 4.67 16.05 9.35
C SER A 78 3.97 15.77 10.68
N SER A 79 2.80 16.37 10.90
CA SER A 79 2.00 16.19 12.10
C SER A 79 0.50 16.29 11.83
N GLU A 80 -0.30 15.70 12.72
CA GLU A 80 -1.76 15.78 12.72
C GLU A 80 -2.24 17.25 12.81
N ASP A 81 -1.45 18.12 13.44
CA ASP A 81 -1.77 19.53 13.64
C ASP A 81 -1.34 20.45 12.50
N SER A 82 -0.48 19.94 11.61
CA SER A 82 0.05 20.72 10.50
C SER A 82 -1.07 21.21 9.58
N LYS A 83 -0.91 22.42 9.03
CA LYS A 83 -1.87 22.98 8.08
C LYS A 83 -2.05 22.05 6.86
N ALA A 84 -0.96 21.43 6.39
CA ALA A 84 -1.01 20.47 5.29
C ALA A 84 -1.89 19.27 5.63
N PHE A 85 -1.70 18.64 6.79
CA PHE A 85 -2.53 17.51 7.20
C PHE A 85 -4.01 17.89 7.28
N LYS A 86 -4.32 19.08 7.83
CA LYS A 86 -5.69 19.59 7.92
C LYS A 86 -6.34 19.81 6.55
N VAL A 87 -5.59 20.25 5.53
CA VAL A 87 -6.11 20.34 4.15
C VAL A 87 -6.57 18.96 3.65
N PHE A 88 -5.73 17.95 3.80
CA PHE A 88 -6.04 16.59 3.35
C PHE A 88 -7.20 15.95 4.14
N LYS A 89 -7.28 16.23 5.45
CA LYS A 89 -8.32 15.67 6.33
C LYS A 89 -9.67 16.37 6.18
N ASN A 90 -9.68 17.70 6.05
CA ASN A 90 -10.90 18.50 6.15
C ASN A 90 -11.44 18.95 4.79
N GLU A 91 -10.62 18.89 3.73
CA GLU A 91 -11.03 19.24 2.36
C GLU A 91 -10.76 18.11 1.35
N PRO A 92 -11.06 16.83 1.67
CA PRO A 92 -10.68 15.70 0.83
C PRO A 92 -11.33 15.75 -0.56
N GLU A 93 -12.54 16.28 -0.71
CA GLU A 93 -13.21 16.42 -2.01
C GLU A 93 -12.45 17.37 -2.94
N LYS A 94 -11.92 18.47 -2.41
CA LYS A 94 -11.16 19.44 -3.21
C LYS A 94 -9.79 18.90 -3.59
N VAL A 95 -9.13 18.21 -2.66
CA VAL A 95 -7.87 17.53 -2.95
C VAL A 95 -8.09 16.44 -4.00
N ASN A 96 -9.13 15.62 -3.85
CA ASN A 96 -9.44 14.54 -4.78
C ASN A 96 -9.88 15.04 -6.16
N ALA A 97 -10.54 16.20 -6.25
CA ALA A 97 -10.86 16.82 -7.53
C ALA A 97 -9.61 17.15 -8.36
N VAL A 98 -8.47 17.41 -7.71
CA VAL A 98 -7.19 17.74 -8.37
C VAL A 98 -6.28 16.52 -8.52
N LEU A 99 -6.14 15.71 -7.47
CA LEU A 99 -5.21 14.58 -7.45
C LEU A 99 -5.80 13.29 -8.02
N GLY A 100 -7.13 13.19 -8.04
CA GLY A 100 -7.85 11.97 -8.38
C GLY A 100 -8.57 11.38 -7.16
N VAL A 101 -9.50 10.48 -7.44
CA VAL A 101 -10.34 9.82 -6.43
C VAL A 101 -9.48 9.20 -5.34
N TYR A 102 -9.86 9.44 -4.08
CA TYR A 102 -9.28 8.82 -2.88
C TYR A 102 -7.82 9.19 -2.55
N GLN A 103 -7.20 10.12 -3.29
CA GLN A 103 -5.80 10.49 -3.06
C GLN A 103 -5.57 11.20 -1.73
N ALA A 104 -6.52 12.00 -1.26
CA ALA A 104 -6.43 12.66 0.04
C ALA A 104 -6.32 11.63 1.18
N GLN A 105 -7.17 10.62 1.13
CA GLN A 105 -7.22 9.50 2.07
C GLN A 105 -5.92 8.68 2.00
N ASN A 106 -5.41 8.40 0.80
CA ASN A 106 -4.15 7.69 0.62
C ASN A 106 -2.97 8.40 1.28
N LYS A 107 -2.82 9.73 1.12
CA LYS A 107 -1.77 10.50 1.78
C LYS A 107 -1.89 10.49 3.30
N ILE A 108 -3.12 10.54 3.84
CA ILE A 108 -3.35 10.38 5.29
C ILE A 108 -2.93 8.99 5.75
N MET A 109 -3.30 7.93 5.02
CA MET A 109 -2.90 6.56 5.36
C MET A 109 -1.39 6.34 5.25
N ASP A 110 -0.70 6.99 4.30
CA ASP A 110 0.76 6.96 4.22
C ASP A 110 1.40 7.60 5.46
N PHE A 111 0.86 8.75 5.89
CA PHE A 111 1.26 9.39 7.14
C PHE A 111 1.03 8.48 8.34
N ILE A 112 -0.14 7.83 8.43
CA ILE A 112 -0.46 6.92 9.53
C ILE A 112 0.53 5.75 9.56
N ASN A 113 0.74 5.10 8.42
CA ASN A 113 1.67 3.99 8.30
C ASN A 113 3.06 4.40 8.77
N LYS A 114 3.63 5.48 8.20
CA LYS A 114 4.98 5.95 8.53
C LYS A 114 5.14 6.31 10.02
N LYS A 115 4.12 6.89 10.64
CA LYS A 115 4.24 7.51 11.97
C LYS A 115 3.84 6.60 13.13
N TYR A 116 2.84 5.74 12.95
CA TYR A 116 2.25 4.99 14.06
C TYR A 116 2.47 3.48 13.96
N LEU A 117 2.72 2.96 12.76
CA LEU A 117 2.78 1.53 12.54
C LEU A 117 4.22 1.01 12.42
N PRO A 118 4.48 -0.25 12.79
CA PRO A 118 5.74 -0.95 12.57
C PRO A 118 6.41 -0.64 11.22
N GLN A 119 7.67 -0.20 11.26
CA GLN A 119 8.50 0.07 10.10
C GLN A 119 9.76 -0.81 10.12
N GLY A 120 10.26 -1.15 8.93
CA GLY A 120 11.50 -1.91 8.77
C GLY A 120 11.30 -3.40 8.52
N ASP A 121 12.29 -4.21 8.88
CA ASP A 121 12.30 -5.65 8.64
C ASP A 121 11.51 -6.38 9.73
N PHE A 122 10.31 -6.87 9.39
CA PHE A 122 9.43 -7.59 10.31
C PHE A 122 10.07 -8.84 10.92
N LYS A 123 11.08 -9.44 10.28
CA LYS A 123 11.78 -10.61 10.80
C LYS A 123 12.76 -10.27 11.93
N LYS A 124 13.14 -9.00 12.06
CA LYS A 124 14.15 -8.52 13.01
C LYS A 124 13.57 -7.70 14.15
N MET A 125 12.28 -7.40 14.11
CA MET A 125 11.63 -6.59 15.13
C MET A 125 10.86 -7.45 16.13
N ASP A 126 10.64 -6.89 17.32
CA ASP A 126 9.73 -7.48 18.29
C ASP A 126 8.29 -7.53 17.76
N ARG A 127 7.55 -8.56 18.16
CA ARG A 127 6.17 -8.76 17.74
C ARG A 127 5.31 -7.54 18.13
N PRO A 128 4.68 -6.84 17.17
CA PRO A 128 3.84 -5.69 17.49
C PRO A 128 2.58 -6.10 18.27
N ASP A 129 2.17 -5.27 19.23
CA ASP A 129 0.82 -5.34 19.82
C ASP A 129 -0.19 -4.71 18.86
N TRP A 130 -0.66 -5.54 17.92
CA TRP A 130 -1.58 -5.12 16.88
C TRP A 130 -2.93 -4.62 17.40
N ASP A 131 -3.42 -5.17 18.51
CA ASP A 131 -4.75 -4.79 19.03
C ASP A 131 -4.67 -3.42 19.71
N ALA A 132 -3.57 -3.15 20.44
CA ALA A 132 -3.30 -1.81 20.96
C ALA A 132 -3.08 -0.78 19.85
N LEU A 133 -2.34 -1.15 18.79
CA LEU A 133 -2.15 -0.31 17.61
C LEU A 133 -3.49 0.00 16.91
N GLU A 134 -4.32 -1.01 16.66
CA GLU A 134 -5.64 -0.82 16.05
C GLU A 134 -6.50 0.12 16.88
N LYS A 135 -6.59 -0.09 18.20
CA LYS A 135 -7.35 0.76 19.10
C LYS A 135 -6.87 2.22 19.06
N MET A 136 -5.56 2.43 19.17
CA MET A 136 -4.96 3.77 19.20
C MET A 136 -5.14 4.51 17.87
N VAL A 137 -4.85 3.85 16.75
CA VAL A 137 -4.89 4.45 15.42
C VAL A 137 -6.33 4.69 14.98
N SER A 138 -7.25 3.76 15.26
CA SER A 138 -8.67 3.92 14.93
C SER A 138 -9.33 5.02 15.75
N ALA A 139 -8.96 5.19 17.02
CA ALA A 139 -9.46 6.29 17.84
C ALA A 139 -9.05 7.67 17.28
N LYS A 140 -7.88 7.77 16.65
CA LYS A 140 -7.36 9.02 16.08
C LYS A 140 -7.86 9.31 14.66
N PHE A 141 -7.94 8.29 13.82
CA PHE A 141 -8.15 8.44 12.36
C PHE A 141 -9.38 7.71 11.84
N GLY A 142 -10.18 7.12 12.72
CA GLY A 142 -11.41 6.41 12.37
C GLY A 142 -11.17 5.27 11.39
N ALA A 143 -12.05 5.17 10.39
CA ALA A 143 -12.04 4.08 9.41
C ALA A 143 -10.73 3.98 8.61
N LEU A 144 -10.08 5.12 8.28
CA LEU A 144 -8.79 5.13 7.57
C LEU A 144 -7.69 4.51 8.41
N GLY A 145 -7.68 4.83 9.71
CA GLY A 145 -6.73 4.28 10.67
C GLY A 145 -6.90 2.78 10.85
N GLN A 146 -8.13 2.31 10.94
CA GLN A 146 -8.43 0.89 11.06
C GLN A 146 -8.06 0.12 9.77
N GLU A 147 -8.38 0.68 8.61
CA GLU A 147 -8.09 0.06 7.31
C GLU A 147 -6.59 -0.20 7.12
N ILE A 148 -5.75 0.81 7.41
CA ILE A 148 -4.31 0.68 7.24
C ILE A 148 -3.68 -0.30 8.23
N VAL A 149 -4.22 -0.38 9.46
CA VAL A 149 -3.76 -1.38 10.45
C VAL A 149 -4.09 -2.79 9.97
N TRP A 150 -5.31 -3.03 9.47
CA TRP A 150 -5.68 -4.34 8.92
C TRP A 150 -4.82 -4.73 7.73
N GLY A 151 -4.61 -3.80 6.80
CA GLY A 151 -3.72 -4.01 5.67
C GLY A 151 -2.29 -4.38 6.09
N GLN A 152 -1.73 -3.64 7.04
CA GLN A 152 -0.37 -3.91 7.52
C GLN A 152 -0.29 -5.24 8.27
N ARG A 153 -1.28 -5.59 9.08
CA ARG A 153 -1.34 -6.87 9.81
C ARG A 153 -1.51 -8.06 8.88
N MET A 154 -2.30 -7.92 7.80
CA MET A 154 -2.35 -8.90 6.73
C MET A 154 -0.95 -9.14 6.13
N VAL A 155 -0.28 -8.07 5.69
CA VAL A 155 1.05 -8.17 5.08
C VAL A 155 2.11 -8.69 6.06
N TYR A 156 2.02 -8.34 7.34
CA TYR A 156 2.91 -8.86 8.39
C TYR A 156 2.88 -10.39 8.42
N HIS A 157 1.68 -11.00 8.49
CA HIS A 157 1.54 -12.45 8.53
C HIS A 157 1.93 -13.12 7.21
N TRP A 158 1.72 -12.45 6.08
CA TRP A 158 2.20 -12.93 4.79
C TRP A 158 3.73 -12.97 4.71
N ILE A 159 4.41 -11.92 5.16
CA ILE A 159 5.88 -11.83 5.14
C ILE A 159 6.53 -12.83 6.09
N LEU A 160 5.95 -13.01 7.28
CA LEU A 160 6.47 -13.96 8.27
C LEU A 160 6.08 -15.41 7.99
N LYS A 161 5.04 -15.64 7.18
CA LYS A 161 4.48 -16.98 6.89
C LYS A 161 4.13 -17.75 8.17
N ASP A 162 3.68 -17.04 9.20
CA ASP A 162 3.54 -17.55 10.57
C ASP A 162 2.10 -17.95 10.92
N ASN A 163 1.10 -17.22 10.43
CA ASN A 163 -0.28 -17.38 10.83
C ASN A 163 -1.26 -17.07 9.69
N TRP A 164 -1.54 -18.10 8.87
CA TRP A 164 -2.44 -17.98 7.72
C TRP A 164 -3.90 -17.70 8.10
N SER A 165 -4.36 -18.14 9.28
CA SER A 165 -5.70 -17.77 9.79
C SER A 165 -5.80 -16.28 10.09
N SER A 166 -4.74 -15.68 10.66
CA SER A 166 -4.70 -14.24 10.89
C SER A 166 -4.58 -13.47 9.57
N PHE A 167 -3.73 -13.94 8.65
CA PHE A 167 -3.70 -13.40 7.29
C PHE A 167 -5.10 -13.39 6.66
N ALA A 168 -5.80 -14.53 6.67
CA ALA A 168 -7.14 -14.69 6.09
C ALA A 168 -8.18 -13.73 6.70
N LYS A 169 -8.17 -13.61 8.04
CA LYS A 169 -9.04 -12.65 8.76
C LYS A 169 -8.81 -11.22 8.27
N TYR A 170 -7.54 -10.78 8.22
CA TYR A 170 -7.23 -9.40 7.85
C TYR A 170 -7.32 -9.15 6.34
N TYR A 171 -7.18 -10.18 5.50
CA TYR A 171 -7.54 -10.13 4.08
C TYR A 171 -9.00 -9.74 3.90
N VAL A 172 -9.92 -10.46 4.57
CA VAL A 172 -11.36 -10.17 4.50
C VAL A 172 -11.66 -8.77 5.00
N LEU A 173 -11.19 -8.42 6.21
CA LEU A 173 -11.45 -7.11 6.81
C LEU A 173 -10.90 -5.96 5.95
N TYR A 174 -9.70 -6.12 5.41
CA TYR A 174 -9.09 -5.12 4.53
C TYR A 174 -9.91 -4.95 3.25
N PHE A 175 -10.17 -6.02 2.50
CA PHE A 175 -10.84 -5.91 1.20
C PHE A 175 -12.34 -5.57 1.31
N GLN A 176 -13.01 -5.83 2.43
CA GLN A 176 -14.36 -5.30 2.68
C GLN A 176 -14.43 -3.76 2.58
N ARG A 177 -13.31 -3.07 2.82
CA ARG A 177 -13.23 -1.61 2.78
C ARG A 177 -12.37 -1.10 1.62
N GLY A 178 -11.20 -1.71 1.44
CA GLY A 178 -10.14 -1.28 0.53
C GLY A 178 -10.25 -1.76 -0.91
N LEU A 179 -11.26 -2.58 -1.26
CA LEU A 179 -11.33 -3.19 -2.60
C LEU A 179 -11.42 -2.18 -3.75
N LYS A 180 -12.05 -1.02 -3.53
CA LYS A 180 -12.18 0.04 -4.56
C LYS A 180 -10.96 0.97 -4.64
N HIS A 181 -10.01 0.83 -3.71
CA HIS A 181 -8.80 1.63 -3.60
C HIS A 181 -7.64 0.77 -3.05
N PRO A 182 -7.33 -0.36 -3.71
CA PRO A 182 -6.40 -1.34 -3.15
C PRO A 182 -4.99 -0.74 -3.05
N ARG A 183 -4.39 -0.91 -1.87
CA ARG A 183 -3.00 -0.53 -1.56
C ARG A 183 -2.03 -1.68 -1.79
N TYR A 184 -2.56 -2.86 -2.10
CA TYR A 184 -1.80 -4.08 -2.35
C TYR A 184 -2.24 -4.72 -3.66
N HIS A 185 -1.31 -5.44 -4.30
CA HIS A 185 -1.60 -6.16 -5.54
C HIS A 185 -2.57 -7.31 -5.27
N ILE A 186 -3.83 -7.16 -5.67
CA ILE A 186 -4.93 -8.07 -5.33
C ILE A 186 -4.57 -9.50 -5.74
N ASN A 187 -4.08 -9.71 -6.97
CA ASN A 187 -3.73 -11.02 -7.47
C ASN A 187 -2.69 -11.72 -6.58
N ASN A 188 -1.63 -11.01 -6.21
CA ASN A 188 -0.51 -11.62 -5.47
C ASN A 188 -0.94 -12.01 -4.06
N ILE A 189 -1.69 -11.13 -3.39
CA ILE A 189 -2.17 -11.41 -2.03
C ILE A 189 -3.22 -12.53 -2.04
N SER A 190 -4.08 -12.59 -3.05
CA SER A 190 -5.07 -13.65 -3.19
C SER A 190 -4.41 -15.00 -3.51
N TRP A 191 -3.44 -15.04 -4.43
CA TRP A 191 -2.70 -16.25 -4.79
C TRP A 191 -1.84 -16.76 -3.62
N TYR A 192 -0.79 -16.01 -3.26
CA TYR A 192 0.21 -16.45 -2.28
C TYR A 192 -0.29 -16.48 -0.84
N GLY A 193 -1.42 -15.82 -0.56
CA GLY A 193 -1.96 -15.71 0.78
C GLY A 193 -3.19 -16.58 1.01
N VAL A 194 -4.16 -16.53 0.10
CA VAL A 194 -5.42 -17.27 0.25
C VAL A 194 -5.36 -18.61 -0.45
N PHE A 195 -5.12 -18.64 -1.76
CA PHE A 195 -5.17 -19.86 -2.56
C PHE A 195 -4.19 -20.93 -2.05
N GLU A 196 -2.94 -20.55 -1.77
CA GLU A 196 -1.92 -21.51 -1.35
C GLU A 196 -2.10 -22.03 0.08
N HIS A 197 -2.78 -21.29 0.97
CA HIS A 197 -2.68 -21.54 2.42
C HIS A 197 -4.01 -21.57 3.19
N VAL A 198 -5.11 -21.12 2.60
CA VAL A 198 -6.40 -21.01 3.29
C VAL A 198 -7.40 -22.03 2.74
N ASN A 199 -8.09 -22.73 3.64
CA ASN A 199 -9.14 -23.71 3.31
C ASN A 199 -10.50 -23.33 3.91
N ASP A 200 -10.62 -22.17 4.58
CA ASP A 200 -11.90 -21.70 5.11
C ASP A 200 -12.85 -21.37 3.95
N PRO A 201 -14.01 -22.06 3.83
CA PRO A 201 -14.92 -21.86 2.71
C PRO A 201 -15.44 -20.43 2.57
N LYS A 202 -15.64 -19.71 3.68
CA LYS A 202 -16.14 -18.33 3.64
C LYS A 202 -15.08 -17.37 3.12
N VAL A 203 -13.81 -17.59 3.48
CA VAL A 203 -12.69 -16.78 2.98
C VAL A 203 -12.46 -17.07 1.50
N LEU A 204 -12.52 -18.34 1.10
CA LEU A 204 -12.42 -18.73 -0.31
C LEU A 204 -13.53 -18.06 -1.14
N GLU A 205 -14.79 -18.17 -0.71
CA GLU A 205 -15.92 -17.52 -1.38
C GLU A 205 -15.77 -16.00 -1.45
N PHE A 206 -15.31 -15.35 -0.37
CA PHE A 206 -15.06 -13.91 -0.41
C PHE A 206 -13.92 -13.55 -1.37
N SER A 207 -12.87 -14.36 -1.45
CA SER A 207 -11.74 -14.13 -2.35
C SER A 207 -12.11 -14.28 -3.83
N THR A 208 -13.10 -15.12 -4.17
CA THR A 208 -13.62 -15.18 -5.54
C THR A 208 -14.28 -13.85 -5.93
N GLN A 209 -15.03 -13.22 -5.01
CA GLN A 209 -15.64 -11.91 -5.22
C GLN A 209 -14.59 -10.80 -5.37
N VAL A 210 -13.54 -10.83 -4.54
CA VAL A 210 -12.41 -9.89 -4.62
C VAL A 210 -11.69 -10.00 -5.97
N MET A 211 -11.37 -11.23 -6.41
CA MET A 211 -10.71 -11.44 -7.69
C MET A 211 -11.62 -11.09 -8.87
N GLN A 212 -12.91 -11.43 -8.81
CA GLN A 212 -13.87 -11.03 -9.84
C GLN A 212 -13.90 -9.50 -9.99
N TYR A 213 -14.00 -8.76 -8.88
CA TYR A 213 -13.95 -7.29 -8.92
C TYR A 213 -12.63 -6.78 -9.54
N ALA A 214 -11.50 -7.41 -9.20
CA ALA A 214 -10.21 -7.03 -9.75
C ALA A 214 -10.13 -7.24 -11.27
N LEU A 215 -10.66 -8.35 -11.79
CA LEU A 215 -10.74 -8.61 -13.22
C LEU A 215 -11.59 -7.57 -13.96
N GLU A 216 -12.71 -7.16 -13.35
CA GLU A 216 -13.63 -6.20 -13.95
C GLU A 216 -13.06 -4.77 -13.97
N ASN A 217 -12.27 -4.38 -12.96
CA ASN A 217 -11.89 -2.98 -12.72
C ASN A 217 -10.40 -2.65 -12.92
N TYR A 218 -9.50 -3.63 -12.79
CA TYR A 218 -8.06 -3.38 -12.74
C TYR A 218 -7.23 -4.27 -13.68
N ASN A 219 -7.63 -5.53 -13.86
CA ASN A 219 -6.81 -6.58 -14.48
C ASN A 219 -7.50 -7.22 -15.69
N GLN A 220 -8.16 -6.41 -16.52
CA GLN A 220 -8.79 -6.89 -17.75
C GLN A 220 -7.73 -7.52 -18.67
N ASN A 221 -8.00 -8.74 -19.14
CA ASN A 221 -7.12 -9.50 -20.04
C ASN A 221 -5.75 -9.88 -19.45
N ASP A 222 -5.63 -9.98 -18.13
CA ASP A 222 -4.43 -10.50 -17.45
C ASP A 222 -4.58 -12.01 -17.22
N ALA A 223 -3.82 -12.82 -17.96
CA ALA A 223 -3.91 -14.28 -17.89
C ALA A 223 -3.62 -14.83 -16.47
N ALA A 224 -2.68 -14.23 -15.72
CA ALA A 224 -2.35 -14.68 -14.37
C ALA A 224 -3.48 -14.36 -13.37
N CYS A 225 -4.19 -13.25 -13.57
CA CYS A 225 -5.35 -12.93 -12.75
C CYS A 225 -6.55 -13.85 -13.07
N TYR A 226 -6.70 -14.26 -14.33
CA TYR A 226 -7.74 -15.20 -14.74
C TYR A 226 -7.47 -16.59 -14.13
N ASP A 227 -6.23 -17.07 -14.21
CA ASP A 227 -5.77 -18.32 -13.58
C ASP A 227 -5.97 -18.29 -12.06
N THR A 228 -5.60 -17.20 -11.38
CA THR A 228 -5.82 -17.07 -9.93
C THR A 228 -7.30 -17.12 -9.57
N TYR A 229 -8.16 -16.45 -10.34
CA TYR A 229 -9.61 -16.48 -10.11
C TYR A 229 -10.20 -17.88 -10.33
N ALA A 230 -9.80 -18.57 -11.40
CA ALA A 230 -10.24 -19.94 -11.67
C ALA A 230 -9.80 -20.91 -10.57
N ASN A 231 -8.56 -20.81 -10.10
CA ASN A 231 -8.03 -21.60 -8.99
C ASN A 231 -8.79 -21.38 -7.67
N LEU A 232 -9.15 -20.14 -7.35
CA LEU A 232 -9.98 -19.84 -6.17
C LEU A 232 -11.41 -20.36 -6.32
N LEU A 233 -12.03 -20.20 -7.49
CA LEU A 233 -13.35 -20.78 -7.79
C LEU A 233 -13.32 -22.30 -7.62
N TYR A 234 -12.31 -22.96 -8.17
CA TYR A 234 -12.14 -24.40 -8.11
C TYR A 234 -12.00 -24.87 -6.65
N LYS A 235 -11.14 -24.20 -5.88
CA LYS A 235 -10.92 -24.49 -4.46
C LYS A 235 -12.15 -24.22 -3.59
N ALA A 236 -12.98 -23.25 -3.97
CA ALA A 236 -14.27 -22.96 -3.34
C ALA A 236 -15.39 -23.95 -3.75
N GLY A 237 -15.15 -24.83 -4.74
CA GLY A 237 -16.09 -25.84 -5.21
C GLY A 237 -16.90 -25.46 -6.45
N HIS A 238 -16.67 -24.29 -7.05
CA HIS A 238 -17.36 -23.81 -8.27
C HIS A 238 -16.69 -24.35 -9.54
N LYS A 239 -16.68 -25.67 -9.70
CA LYS A 239 -15.83 -26.38 -10.67
C LYS A 239 -16.09 -26.00 -12.12
N GLU A 240 -17.35 -25.96 -12.53
CA GLU A 240 -17.75 -25.67 -13.91
C GLU A 240 -17.31 -24.26 -14.30
N LYS A 241 -17.56 -23.29 -13.43
CA LYS A 241 -17.14 -21.90 -13.62
C LYS A 241 -15.62 -21.76 -13.60
N ALA A 242 -14.92 -22.50 -12.74
CA ALA A 242 -13.47 -22.51 -12.71
C ALA A 242 -12.87 -22.96 -14.04
N ILE A 243 -13.34 -24.08 -14.59
CA ILE A 243 -12.88 -24.60 -15.89
C ILE A 243 -13.12 -23.58 -17.00
N GLU A 244 -14.28 -22.92 -17.02
CA GLU A 244 -14.58 -21.87 -18.01
C GLU A 244 -13.57 -20.71 -17.97
N TRP A 245 -13.21 -20.25 -16.76
CA TRP A 245 -12.26 -19.15 -16.59
C TRP A 245 -10.82 -19.57 -16.88
N GLU A 246 -10.45 -20.80 -16.53
CA GLU A 246 -9.13 -21.34 -16.81
C GLU A 246 -8.93 -21.53 -18.33
N GLU A 247 -9.95 -21.95 -19.07
CA GLU A 247 -9.90 -21.99 -20.54
C GLU A 247 -9.65 -20.61 -21.16
N ARG A 248 -10.17 -19.54 -20.55
CA ARG A 248 -9.88 -18.17 -20.97
C ARG A 248 -8.45 -17.79 -20.63
N ALA A 249 -7.93 -18.18 -19.46
CA ALA A 249 -6.54 -17.97 -19.05
C ALA A 249 -5.56 -18.67 -20.01
N VAL A 250 -5.84 -19.91 -20.43
CA VAL A 250 -5.05 -20.65 -21.43
C VAL A 250 -4.98 -19.89 -22.75
N LYS A 251 -6.11 -19.40 -23.25
CA LYS A 251 -6.15 -18.63 -24.50
C LYS A 251 -5.37 -17.32 -24.39
N LEU A 252 -5.56 -16.58 -23.30
CA LEU A 252 -4.89 -15.29 -23.05
C LEU A 252 -3.38 -15.43 -22.88
N SER A 253 -2.93 -16.52 -22.25
CA SER A 253 -1.50 -16.81 -22.04
C SER A 253 -0.79 -17.41 -23.25
N ASN A 254 -1.51 -17.62 -24.35
CA ASN A 254 -1.01 -18.32 -25.54
C ASN A 254 -0.53 -19.75 -25.20
N ASN A 255 -1.35 -20.50 -24.47
CA ASN A 255 -1.09 -21.87 -24.02
C ASN A 255 0.15 -21.97 -23.12
N ASP A 256 0.26 -21.08 -22.13
CA ASP A 256 1.27 -21.26 -21.10
C ASP A 256 1.12 -22.65 -20.46
N LYS A 257 2.24 -23.36 -20.35
CA LYS A 257 2.26 -24.76 -19.93
C LYS A 257 1.68 -24.95 -18.53
N SER A 258 1.97 -24.03 -17.60
CA SER A 258 1.50 -24.14 -16.21
C SER A 258 -0.01 -23.99 -16.10
N ILE A 259 -0.59 -23.06 -16.87
CA ILE A 259 -2.05 -22.82 -16.92
C ILE A 259 -2.76 -23.97 -17.63
N VAL A 260 -2.18 -24.53 -18.70
CA VAL A 260 -2.72 -25.74 -19.34
C VAL A 260 -2.73 -26.93 -18.37
N GLU A 261 -1.66 -27.14 -17.60
CA GLU A 261 -1.61 -28.19 -16.58
C GLU A 261 -2.67 -27.99 -15.48
N THR A 262 -2.91 -26.74 -15.06
CA THR A 262 -3.98 -26.39 -14.12
C THR A 262 -5.36 -26.75 -14.69
N LEU A 263 -5.64 -26.38 -15.94
CA LEU A 263 -6.90 -26.72 -16.62
C LEU A 263 -7.15 -28.24 -16.65
N GLU A 264 -6.12 -29.01 -17.00
CA GLU A 264 -6.22 -30.46 -17.05
C GLU A 264 -6.47 -31.06 -15.67
N LYS A 265 -5.83 -30.55 -14.61
CA LYS A 265 -6.15 -30.95 -13.24
C LYS A 265 -7.62 -30.67 -12.89
N MET A 266 -8.11 -29.47 -13.19
CA MET A 266 -9.51 -29.11 -12.92
C MET A 266 -10.50 -30.05 -13.62
N ARG A 267 -10.27 -30.35 -14.90
CA ARG A 267 -11.09 -31.28 -15.71
C ARG A 267 -11.09 -32.71 -15.16
N ASN A 268 -9.94 -33.15 -14.62
CA ASN A 268 -9.80 -34.46 -14.00
C ASN A 268 -10.20 -34.50 -12.52
N ASN A 269 -10.82 -33.43 -12.01
CA ASN A 269 -11.23 -33.32 -10.61
C ASN A 269 -10.07 -33.47 -9.60
N LEU A 270 -8.87 -33.03 -9.98
CA LEU A 270 -7.65 -33.09 -9.17
C LEU A 270 -7.36 -31.73 -8.52
N PRO A 271 -6.88 -31.69 -7.27
CA PRO A 271 -6.43 -30.45 -6.64
C PRO A 271 -5.37 -29.71 -7.46
N THR A 272 -5.52 -28.40 -7.59
CA THR A 272 -4.54 -27.52 -8.24
C THR A 272 -3.56 -26.89 -7.24
N TRP A 273 -3.80 -27.09 -5.94
CA TRP A 273 -2.93 -26.67 -4.84
C TRP A 273 -2.19 -27.86 -4.22
N PRO A 274 -1.11 -27.63 -3.44
CA PRO A 274 -0.43 -28.68 -2.71
C PRO A 274 -1.37 -29.41 -1.75
N VAL A 275 -1.48 -30.73 -1.89
CA VAL A 275 -2.18 -31.59 -0.92
C VAL A 275 -1.15 -32.10 0.06
N VAL A 276 -1.30 -31.78 1.35
CA VAL A 276 -0.46 -32.38 2.39
C VAL A 276 -0.85 -33.85 2.50
N THR A 277 -0.08 -34.74 1.90
CA THR A 277 -0.19 -36.18 2.13
C THR A 277 0.39 -36.47 3.52
N ASN A 278 -0.47 -36.55 4.53
CA ASN A 278 -0.07 -37.19 5.78
C ASN A 278 0.10 -38.68 5.47
N ASN A 279 1.34 -39.11 5.24
CA ASN A 279 1.66 -40.54 5.24
C ASN A 279 1.39 -41.04 6.67
N LEU A 280 0.34 -41.85 6.80
CA LEU A 280 -0.08 -42.54 8.02
C LEU A 280 1.01 -43.48 8.54
#